data_AF-A0A8I0J5B6-F1
#
_entry.id   AF-A0A8I0J5B6-F1
#
_cell.length_a   1.000
_cell.length_b   1.000
_cell.length_c   1.000
_cell.angle_alpha   90.00
_cell.angle_beta   90.00
_cell.angle_gamma   90.00
#
_symmetry.space_group_name_H-M   'P 1'
#
loop_
_entity.id
_entity.type
_entity.pdbx_description
1 polymer ?
#
loop_
_entity_poly.entity_id
_entity_poly.type
_entity_poly.pdbx_seq_one_letter_code
_entity_poly.pdbx_strand_id
1 'polypeptide(L)' 'MNALYTDKIETALRSFIADHPGTLSRDQAIATILENWFTSHGYLPPGQEGRRPEDLDASNDD' A
#
# COMPACT_ATOMS: atom_id res chain seq x y z
N MET A 1 -5.98 26.51 7.54
CA MET A 1 -5.96 25.02 7.59
C MET A 1 -6.13 24.60 9.04
N ASN A 2 -7.04 23.66 9.31
CA ASN A 2 -7.58 23.40 10.63
C ASN A 2 -6.61 22.52 11.46
N ALA A 3 -5.81 23.15 12.32
CA ALA A 3 -4.73 22.51 13.08
C ALA A 3 -5.16 21.28 13.90
N LEU A 4 -6.44 21.21 14.29
CA LEU A 4 -7.02 20.08 15.02
C LEU A 4 -7.06 18.79 14.19
N TYR A 5 -7.23 18.88 12.86
CA TYR A 5 -7.21 17.71 11.99
C TYR A 5 -5.79 17.16 11.86
N THR A 6 -4.78 18.03 11.83
CA THR A 6 -3.37 17.63 11.77
C THR A 6 -2.96 16.85 13.01
N ASP A 7 -3.35 17.29 14.20
CA ASP A 7 -2.99 16.65 15.48
C ASP A 7 -3.58 15.23 15.63
N LYS A 8 -4.87 15.07 15.28
CA LYS A 8 -5.54 13.77 15.29
C LYS A 8 -4.92 12.79 14.29
N ILE A 9 -4.61 13.27 13.08
CA ILE A 9 -3.97 12.46 12.04
C ILE A 9 -2.56 12.05 12.47
N GLU A 10 -1.81 12.95 13.11
CA GLU A 10 -0.44 12.68 13.56
C GLU A 10 -0.41 11.68 14.72
N THR A 11 -1.38 11.76 15.63
CA THR A 11 -1.59 10.75 16.69
C THR A 11 -1.91 9.38 16.09
N ALA A 12 -2.85 9.32 15.14
CA ALA A 12 -3.21 8.07 14.47
C ALA A 12 -2.03 7.46 13.69
N LEU A 13 -1.24 8.29 13.00
CA LEU A 13 -0.01 7.86 12.30
C LEU A 13 1.02 7.27 13.27
N ARG A 14 1.23 7.91 14.43
CA ARG A 14 2.13 7.37 15.46
C ARG A 14 1.67 6.01 15.99
N SER A 15 0.36 5.84 16.21
CA SER A 15 -0.20 4.54 16.60
C SER A 15 -0.02 3.48 15.51
N PHE A 16 -0.24 3.84 14.25
CA PHE A 16 -0.04 2.93 13.11
C PHE A 16 1.42 2.48 12.99
N ILE A 17 2.37 3.42 13.10
CA ILE A 17 3.81 3.13 13.06
C ILE A 17 4.24 2.21 14.22
N ALA A 18 3.68 2.44 15.42
CA ALA A 18 3.99 1.60 16.58
C ALA A 18 3.45 0.16 16.44
N ASP A 19 2.33 -0.01 15.73
CA ASP A 19 1.68 -1.30 15.50
C ASP A 19 2.28 -2.07 14.31
N HIS A 20 2.94 -1.38 13.37
CA HIS A 20 3.56 -1.96 12.17
C HIS A 20 5.09 -1.93 12.26
N PRO A 21 5.73 -2.93 12.92
CA PRO A 21 7.18 -3.04 12.97
C PRO A 21 7.73 -3.30 11.56
N GLY A 22 8.29 -2.26 10.95
CA GLY A 22 8.77 -2.26 9.56
C GLY A 22 8.52 -0.92 8.85
N THR A 23 7.48 -0.20 9.28
CA THR A 23 7.22 1.17 8.82
C THR A 23 8.06 2.15 9.65
N LEU A 24 9.20 2.59 9.11
CA LEU A 24 10.16 3.41 9.87
C LEU A 24 9.85 4.91 9.90
N SER A 25 9.06 5.40 8.93
CA SER A 25 8.88 6.84 8.70
C SER A 25 7.42 7.20 8.48
N ARG A 26 7.07 8.45 8.82
CA ARG A 26 5.74 9.02 8.60
C ARG A 26 5.29 8.90 7.14
N ASP A 27 6.14 9.26 6.19
CA ASP A 27 5.84 9.17 4.76
C ASP A 27 5.56 7.74 4.32
N GLN A 28 6.29 6.76 4.86
CA GLN A 28 6.03 5.35 4.58
C GLN A 28 4.67 4.91 5.13
N ALA A 29 4.33 5.31 6.36
CA ALA A 29 3.01 5.02 6.93
C ALA A 29 1.88 5.61 6.09
N ILE A 30 2.03 6.87 5.65
CA ILE A 30 1.06 7.54 4.79
C ILE A 30 0.92 6.79 3.46
N ALA A 31 2.05 6.47 2.80
CA ALA A 31 2.06 5.74 1.55
C ALA A 31 1.34 4.38 1.68
N THR A 32 1.68 3.57 2.69
CA THR A 32 1.06 2.27 2.93
C THR A 32 -0.45 2.38 3.18
N ILE A 33 -0.89 3.35 3.99
CA ILE A 33 -2.32 3.58 4.25
C ILE A 33 -3.06 3.95 2.96
N LEU A 34 -2.48 4.85 2.16
CA LEU A 34 -3.05 5.29 0.90
C LEU A 34 -3.08 4.16 -0.14
N GLU A 35 -2.00 3.40 -0.29
CA GLU A 35 -1.92 2.25 -1.19
C GLU A 35 -2.99 1.21 -0.86
N ASN A 36 -3.16 0.86 0.42
CA ASN A 36 -4.20 -0.05 0.86
C ASN A 36 -5.61 0.51 0.56
N TRP A 37 -5.84 1.79 0.86
CA TRP A 37 -7.12 2.43 0.59
C TRP A 37 -7.45 2.48 -0.91
N PHE A 38 -6.48 2.90 -1.74
CA PHE A 38 -6.64 2.96 -3.19
C PHE A 38 -6.84 1.59 -3.81
N THR A 39 -6.14 0.56 -3.32
CA THR A 39 -6.33 -0.83 -3.76
C THR A 39 -7.72 -1.32 -3.42
N SER A 40 -8.18 -1.09 -2.18
CA SER A 40 -9.51 -1.51 -1.72
C SER A 40 -10.65 -0.79 -2.44
N HIS A 41 -10.43 0.42 -2.96
CA HIS A 41 -11.42 1.20 -3.68
C HIS A 41 -11.27 1.09 -5.21
N GLY A 42 -10.32 0.28 -5.69
CA GLY A 42 -10.10 0.03 -7.12
C GLY A 42 -9.42 1.19 -7.88
N TYR A 43 -8.86 2.17 -7.17
CA TYR A 43 -8.07 3.25 -7.76
C TYR A 43 -6.62 2.82 -8.03
N LEU A 44 -6.11 1.89 -7.23
CA LEU A 44 -4.90 1.13 -7.56
C LEU A 44 -5.35 -0.23 -8.07
N PRO A 45 -4.98 -0.65 -9.30
CA PRO A 45 -5.12 -2.04 -9.65
C PRO A 45 -4.30 -2.87 -8.65
N PRO A 46 -4.85 -3.92 -8.01
CA PRO A 46 -4.03 -4.81 -7.20
C PRO A 46 -2.93 -5.29 -8.15
N GLY A 47 -1.67 -5.01 -7.78
CA GLY A 47 -0.53 -5.39 -8.61
C GLY A 47 -0.72 -6.84 -8.99
N GLN A 48 -0.97 -7.09 -10.28
CA GLN A 48 -0.99 -8.43 -10.82
C GLN A 48 0.45 -8.96 -10.69
N GLU A 49 0.77 -9.53 -9.54
CA GLU A 49 1.74 -10.60 -9.43
C GLU A 49 1.07 -11.91 -9.87
N GLY A 50 0.34 -11.84 -10.98
CA GLY A 50 0.03 -12.98 -11.81
C GLY A 50 1.05 -12.91 -12.92
N ARG A 51 2.05 -13.80 -12.89
CA ARG A 51 2.83 -14.15 -14.07
C ARG A 51 1.85 -14.21 -15.25
N ARG A 52 2.05 -13.35 -16.24
CA ARG A 52 1.21 -13.38 -17.44
C ARG A 52 1.38 -14.77 -18.06
N PRO A 53 0.31 -15.47 -18.47
CA PRO A 53 0.43 -16.76 -19.12
C PRO A 53 1.20 -16.69 -20.45
N GLU A 54 1.47 -15.49 -20.97
CA GLU A 54 2.38 -15.28 -22.11
C GLU A 54 3.84 -15.69 -21.84
N ASP A 55 4.24 -15.91 -20.58
CA ASP A 55 5.54 -16.49 -20.18
C ASP A 55 5.46 -18.01 -19.91
N LEU A 56 4.26 -18.61 -19.99
CA LEU A 56 3.99 -20.02 -19.65
C LEU A 56 3.87 -20.95 -20.86
N ASP A 57 4.08 -20.48 -22.10
CA ASP A 57 3.96 -21.31 -23.30
C ASP A 57 5.08 -21.05 -24.32
N ALA A 58 6.33 -21.15 -23.88
CA ALA A 58 7.50 -21.14 -24.77
C ALA A 58 8.31 -22.45 -24.73
N SER A 59 7.76 -23.54 -24.19
CA SER A 59 8.45 -24.84 -24.21
C SER A 59 7.52 -26.01 -23.90
N ASN A 60 6.63 -26.36 -24.82
CA ASN A 60 6.24 -27.77 -25.00
C ASN A 60 5.68 -28.00 -26.41
N ASP A 61 6.31 -28.98 -27.09
CA ASP A 61 5.87 -29.72 -28.29
C ASP A 61 6.06 -29.08 -29.70
N ASP A 62 7.32 -29.02 -30.17
CA ASP A 62 7.76 -29.72 -31.42
C ASP A 62 9.27 -30.03 -31.37
#